data_AF-A0A931SUC9-F1
#
_entry.id   AF-A0A931SUC9-F1
#
_cell.length_a   1.000
_cell.length_b   1.000
_cell.length_c   1.000
_cell.angle_alpha   90.00
_cell.angle_beta   90.00
_cell.angle_gamma   90.00
#
_symmetry.space_group_name_H-M   'P 1'
#
loop_
_entity.id
_entity.type
_entity.pdbx_description
1 polymer ?
#
loop_
_entity_poly.entity_id
_entity_poly.type
_entity_poly.pdbx_seq_one_letter_code
_entity_poly.pdbx_strand_id
1 'polypeptide(L)' 'MPVNLSVKSVPDELAEKVRERARRHHRSLQGEMMAILEEAVGPRKLSLDEAENRLQALAFETGDDSTAWVRELRDAR' A
#
# COMPACT_ATOMS: atom_id res chain seq x y z
N MET A 1 -2.53 13.11 -18.22
CA MET A 1 -3.62 12.82 -19.19
C MET A 1 -4.36 11.60 -18.68
N PRO A 2 -5.71 11.58 -18.64
CA PRO A 2 -6.44 10.37 -18.27
C PRO A 2 -6.21 9.28 -19.33
N VAL A 3 -5.81 8.08 -18.89
CA VAL A 3 -5.63 6.90 -19.76
C VAL A 3 -6.82 5.98 -19.55
N ASN A 4 -7.51 5.63 -20.62
CA ASN A 4 -8.61 4.67 -20.57
C ASN A 4 -8.07 3.26 -20.79
N LEU A 5 -8.33 2.36 -19.84
CA LEU A 5 -7.98 0.95 -19.94
C LEU A 5 -9.25 0.14 -20.21
N SER A 6 -9.25 -0.62 -21.31
CA SER A 6 -10.35 -1.52 -21.67
C SER A 6 -9.84 -2.96 -21.66
N VAL A 7 -10.45 -3.82 -20.84
CA VAL A 7 -10.15 -5.25 -20.81
C VAL A 7 -11.15 -5.97 -21.70
N LYS A 8 -10.66 -6.65 -22.76
CA LYS A 8 -11.49 -7.44 -23.67
C LYS A 8 -11.54 -8.89 -23.21
N SER A 9 -12.65 -9.57 -23.52
CA SER A 9 -12.82 -11.01 -23.28
C SER A 9 -12.67 -11.42 -21.81
N VAL A 10 -13.26 -10.65 -20.90
CA VAL A 10 -13.33 -11.03 -19.48
C VAL A 10 -14.29 -12.22 -19.35
N PRO A 11 -13.88 -13.36 -18.78
CA PRO A 11 -14.79 -14.47 -18.50
C PRO A 11 -15.93 -14.03 -17.58
N ASP A 12 -17.16 -14.47 -17.86
CA ASP A 12 -18.34 -14.05 -17.10
C ASP A 12 -18.22 -14.35 -15.61
N GLU A 13 -17.70 -15.53 -15.26
CA GLU A 13 -17.45 -15.90 -13.86
C GLU A 13 -16.51 -14.93 -13.15
N LEU A 14 -15.50 -14.43 -13.86
CA LEU A 14 -14.55 -13.46 -13.31
C LEU A 14 -15.23 -12.10 -13.14
N ALA A 15 -16.01 -11.67 -14.13
CA ALA A 15 -16.78 -10.43 -14.05
C ALA A 15 -17.77 -10.45 -12.87
N GLU A 16 -18.44 -11.58 -12.62
CA GLU A 16 -19.34 -11.73 -11.47
C GLU A 16 -18.60 -11.66 -10.13
N LYS A 17 -17.45 -12.35 -10.00
CA LYS A 17 -16.63 -12.27 -8.78
C LYS A 17 -16.20 -10.84 -8.47
N VAL A 18 -15.79 -10.08 -9.49
CA VAL A 18 -15.40 -8.67 -9.31
C VAL A 18 -16.62 -7.82 -8.95
N ARG A 19 -17.78 -8.06 -9.56
CA ARG A 19 -19.03 -7.35 -9.21
C ARG A 19 -19.47 -7.62 -7.78
N GLU A 20 -19.38 -8.87 -7.33
CA GLU A 20 -19.70 -9.24 -5.95
C GLU A 20 -18.74 -8.57 -4.96
N ARG A 21 -17.43 -8.61 -5.26
CA ARG A 21 -16.41 -7.91 -4.48
C ARG A 21 -16.72 -6.41 -4.41
N ALA A 22 -16.99 -5.76 -5.55
CA ALA A 22 -17.37 -4.34 -5.60
C ALA A 22 -18.58 -4.04 -4.70
N ARG A 23 -19.61 -4.89 -4.71
CA ARG A 23 -20.80 -4.75 -3.84
C ARG A 23 -20.43 -4.85 -2.36
N ARG A 24 -19.56 -5.80 -1.98
CA ARG A 24 -19.09 -5.97 -0.59
C ARG A 24 -18.26 -4.78 -0.12
N HIS A 25 -17.47 -4.19 -1.01
CA HIS A 25 -16.64 -3.03 -0.72
C HIS A 25 -17.39 -1.69 -0.91
N HIS A 26 -18.69 -1.72 -1.23
CA HIS A 26 -19.52 -0.55 -1.51
C HIS A 26 -18.93 0.38 -2.58
N ARG A 27 -18.30 -0.20 -3.61
CA ARG A 27 -17.65 0.50 -4.72
C ARG A 27 -18.35 0.22 -6.04
N SER A 28 -18.19 1.13 -7.01
CA SER A 28 -18.55 0.85 -8.40
C SER A 28 -17.60 -0.20 -8.99
N LEU A 29 -18.00 -0.86 -10.08
CA LEU A 29 -17.14 -1.84 -10.75
C LEU A 29 -15.80 -1.23 -11.21
N GLN A 30 -15.83 -0.01 -11.75
CA GLN A 30 -14.63 0.74 -12.11
C GLN A 30 -13.76 1.04 -10.88
N GLY A 31 -14.37 1.46 -9.76
CA GLY A 31 -13.65 1.75 -8.53
C GLY A 31 -12.99 0.51 -7.92
N GLU A 32 -13.65 -0.64 -8.00
CA GLU A 32 -13.06 -1.90 -7.55
C GLU A 32 -11.91 -2.34 -8.45
N MET A 33 -12.05 -2.19 -9.77
CA MET A 33 -10.97 -2.48 -10.70
C MET A 33 -9.76 -1.58 -10.46
N MET A 34 -9.97 -0.29 -10.16
CA MET A 34 -8.89 0.61 -9.78
C MET A 34 -8.21 0.17 -8.49
N ALA A 35 -8.98 -0.19 -7.45
CA ALA A 35 -8.42 -0.65 -6.19
C ALA A 35 -7.58 -1.93 -6.34
N ILE A 36 -8.01 -2.88 -7.18
CA ILE A 36 -7.24 -4.08 -7.48
C ILE A 36 -5.93 -3.73 -8.20
N LEU A 37 -5.95 -2.79 -9.14
CA LEU A 37 -4.75 -2.33 -9.84
C LEU A 37 -3.78 -1.60 -8.91
N GLU A 38 -4.30 -0.73 -8.03
CA GLU A 38 -3.51 -0.04 -7.00
C GLU A 38 -2.87 -1.03 -6.03
N GLU A 39 -3.58 -2.08 -5.62
CA GLU A 39 -3.04 -3.14 -4.76
C GLU A 39 -1.96 -3.97 -5.48
N ALA A 40 -2.16 -4.26 -6.77
CA ALA A 40 -1.24 -5.07 -7.56
C ALA A 40 0.05 -4.33 -7.97
N VAL A 41 -0.05 -3.02 -8.24
CA VAL A 41 1.07 -2.17 -8.67
C VAL A 41 1.69 -1.40 -7.50
N GLY A 42 0.96 -1.27 -6.39
CA GLY A 42 1.44 -0.63 -5.18
C GLY A 42 2.71 -1.30 -4.64
N PRO A 43 3.49 -0.57 -3.83
CA PRO A 43 4.68 -1.15 -3.21
C PRO A 43 4.24 -2.41 -2.47
N ARG A 44 4.81 -3.57 -2.85
CA ARG A 44 4.67 -4.78 -2.06
C ARG A 44 5.00 -4.41 -0.63
N LYS A 45 4.05 -4.62 0.28
CA LYS A 45 4.32 -4.53 1.71
C LYS A 45 5.47 -5.51 1.94
N LEU A 46 6.66 -4.98 2.20
CA LEU A 46 7.81 -5.80 2.55
C LEU A 46 7.37 -6.62 3.76
N SER A 47 7.70 -7.91 3.77
CA SER A 47 7.62 -8.62 5.04
C SER A 47 8.49 -7.88 6.07
N LEU A 48 8.19 -8.03 7.36
CA LEU A 48 9.01 -7.41 8.41
C LEU A 48 10.49 -7.80 8.23
N ASP A 49 10.74 -9.06 7.87
CA ASP A 49 12.08 -9.58 7.60
C ASP A 49 12.74 -8.92 6.37
N GLU A 50 12.01 -8.71 5.28
CA GLU A 50 12.54 -8.03 4.08
C GLU A 50 12.79 -6.54 4.34
N ALA A 51 11.96 -5.90 5.17
CA ALA A 51 12.14 -4.52 5.59
C ALA A 51 13.39 -4.37 6.47
N GLU A 52 13.56 -5.26 7.46
CA GLU A 52 14.72 -5.27 8.36
C GLU A 52 16.03 -5.48 7.61
N ASN A 53 16.09 -6.49 6.72
CA ASN A 53 17.28 -6.74 5.90
C ASN A 53 17.63 -5.54 5.01
N ARG A 54 16.62 -4.86 4.46
CA ARG A 54 16.83 -3.67 3.64
C ARG A 54 17.33 -2.48 4.45
N LEU A 55 16.83 -2.28 5.67
CA LEU A 55 17.29 -1.24 6.59
C LEU A 55 18.73 -1.48 7.05
N GLN A 56 19.08 -2.74 7.36
CA GLN A 56 20.46 -3.13 7.70
C GLN A 56 21.42 -2.95 6.51
N ALA A 57 21.01 -3.31 5.30
CA ALA A 57 21.81 -3.12 4.09
C ALA A 57 22.05 -1.63 3.76
N LEU A 58 21.12 -0.76 4.16
CA LEU A 58 21.25 0.70 4.03
C LEU A 58 22.06 1.32 5.19
N ALA A 59 22.55 0.51 6.13
CA ALA A 59 23.35 0.93 7.29
C ALA A 59 22.70 2.06 8.11
N PHE A 60 21.37 2.04 8.24
CA PHE A 60 20.68 2.96 9.15
C PHE A 60 21.02 2.59 10.59
N GLU A 61 21.87 3.39 11.23
CA GLU A 61 22.06 3.32 12.68
C GLU A 61 20.89 4.04 13.35
N THR A 62 20.13 3.32 14.17
CA THR A 62 19.15 3.95 15.05
C THR A 62 19.92 4.56 16.21
N GLY A 63 20.30 5.83 16.06
CA GLY A 63 20.96 6.59 17.12
C GLY A 63 20.04 6.88 18.31
N ASP A 64 20.62 7.09 19.49
CA ASP A 64 19.92 7.49 20.73
C ASP A 64 19.44 8.97 20.71
N ASP A 65 19.38 9.58 19.53
CA ASP A 65 18.89 10.96 19.30
C ASP A 65 17.46 11.14 19.81
N SER A 66 16.69 10.04 19.87
CA SER A 66 15.33 10.04 20.40
C SER A 66 15.31 10.50 21.86
N THR A 67 16.26 10.04 22.68
CA THR A 67 16.36 10.42 24.10
C THR A 67 16.80 11.88 24.25
N ALA A 68 17.68 12.37 23.38
CA ALA A 68 18.10 13.76 23.36
C ALA A 68 16.94 14.71 23.01
N TRP A 69 16.17 14.38 21.96
CA TRP A 69 15.02 15.19 21.54
C TRP A 69 13.90 15.23 22.59
N VAL A 70 13.65 14.11 23.28
CA VAL A 70 12.64 14.07 24.37
C VAL A 70 13.07 14.95 25.54
N ARG A 71 14.37 15.01 25.87
CA ARG A 71 14.88 15.89 26.94
C ARG A 71 14.78 17.35 26.54
N GLU A 72 15.18 17.70 25.33
CA GLU A 72 15.11 19.07 24.82
C GLU A 72 13.67 19.61 24.80
N LEU A 73 12.71 18.81 24.33
CA LEU A 73 11.28 19.16 24.34
C LEU A 73 10.69 19.27 25.76
N ARG A 74 11.20 18.48 26.70
CA ARG A 74 10.78 18.54 28.11
C ARG A 74 11.31 19.80 28.78
N ASP A 75 12.56 20.16 28.53
CA ASP A 75 13.25 21.26 29.21
C ASP A 75 12.89 22.63 28.62
N ALA A 76 12.27 22.67 27.42
CA ALA A 76 11.75 23.87 26.77
C ALA A 76 10.35 24.33 27.27
N ARG A 77 9.79 23.68 28.31
CA ARG A 77 8.46 23.97 28.88
C ARG A 77 8.54 24.52 30.30
#